data_AF-A0A7Z9C171-F1
#
_entry.id   AF-A0A7Z9C171-F1
#
_cell.length_a   1.000
_cell.length_b   1.000
_cell.length_c   1.000
_cell.angle_alpha   90.00
_cell.angle_beta   90.00
_cell.angle_gamma   90.00
#
_symmetry.space_group_name_H-M   'P 1'
#
loop_
_entity.id
_entity.type
_entity.pdbx_description
1 polymer ?
#
loop_
_entity_poly.entity_id
_entity_poly.type
_entity_poly.pdbx_seq_one_letter_code
_entity_poly.pdbx_strand_id
1 'polypeptide(L)'
;MNSPQLQATLELLQQATQHLQNLLQNPISESNNREIIQEVETQLTQALITLKTPTNPPNLDHVPPEILQQVQALGLPLENLDIQMALSNHHLSQIIGILTEIQNKSEQIRNRRDYFLDRLPQMPIEKLGPRVPIVTAADFLPDYEPLPKDKREELIVKYNIDKLIQRRQQSRSSLFAKIKQAESFLNSQSKPLENSPEGEEDLRF
;
A
#
# COMPACT_ATOMS: atom_id res chain seq x y z
N MET A 1 -26.77 27.85 15.46
CA MET A 1 -27.40 26.57 15.09
C MET A 1 -26.58 25.47 15.75
N ASN A 2 -27.18 24.71 16.67
CA ASN A 2 -26.49 23.71 17.49
C ASN A 2 -26.07 22.53 16.60
N SER A 3 -24.78 22.24 16.52
CA SER A 3 -24.31 21.12 15.71
C SER A 3 -24.76 19.79 16.34
N PRO A 4 -25.40 18.88 15.57
CA PRO A 4 -25.92 17.60 16.10
C PRO A 4 -24.82 16.73 16.74
N GLN A 5 -23.58 16.87 16.27
CA GLN A 5 -22.40 16.21 16.85
C GLN A 5 -22.11 16.66 18.29
N LEU A 6 -22.26 17.96 18.59
CA LEU A 6 -22.08 18.47 19.96
C LEU A 6 -23.15 17.95 20.93
N GLN A 7 -24.39 17.80 20.45
CA GLN A 7 -25.46 17.18 21.26
C GLN A 7 -25.16 15.70 21.55
N ALA A 8 -24.74 14.94 20.54
CA ALA A 8 -24.34 13.55 20.73
C ALA A 8 -23.15 13.40 21.70
N THR A 9 -22.17 14.30 21.66
CA THR A 9 -21.06 14.29 22.64
C THR A 9 -21.50 14.62 24.05
N LEU A 10 -22.47 15.54 24.21
CA LEU A 10 -23.03 15.89 25.51
C LEU A 10 -23.80 14.71 26.10
N GLU A 11 -24.57 14.00 25.28
CA GLU A 11 -25.29 12.79 25.70
C GLU A 11 -24.33 11.68 26.13
N LEU A 12 -23.26 11.42 25.37
CA LEU A 12 -22.22 10.44 25.74
C LEU A 12 -21.52 10.81 27.05
N LEU A 13 -21.19 12.09 27.26
CA LEU A 13 -20.59 12.55 28.51
C LEU A 13 -21.55 12.42 29.69
N GLN A 14 -22.82 12.75 29.49
CA GLN A 14 -23.86 12.58 30.52
C GLN A 14 -24.03 11.11 30.90
N GLN A 15 -24.10 10.21 29.92
CA GLN A 15 -24.18 8.77 30.16
C GLN A 15 -22.96 8.27 30.94
N ALA A 16 -21.74 8.63 30.52
CA ALA A 16 -20.51 8.26 31.21
C ALA A 16 -20.50 8.74 32.68
N THR A 17 -20.91 9.98 32.94
CA THR A 17 -21.02 10.50 34.31
C THR A 17 -22.07 9.77 35.13
N GLN A 18 -23.19 9.38 34.53
CA GLN A 18 -24.26 8.66 35.21
C GLN A 18 -23.87 7.21 35.53
N HIS A 19 -23.12 6.56 34.65
CA HIS A 19 -22.52 5.24 34.90
C HIS A 19 -21.52 5.28 36.05
N LEU A 20 -20.62 6.28 36.09
CA LEU A 20 -19.69 6.46 37.21
C LEU A 20 -20.42 6.76 38.53
N GLN A 21 -21.46 7.60 38.49
CA GLN A 21 -22.26 7.93 39.67
C GLN A 21 -23.02 6.71 40.20
N ASN A 22 -23.56 5.87 39.31
CA ASN A 22 -24.20 4.61 39.67
C ASN A 22 -23.21 3.62 40.30
N LEU A 23 -21.98 3.56 39.80
CA LEU A 23 -20.91 2.70 40.33
C LEU A 23 -20.48 3.13 41.74
N LEU A 24 -20.44 4.45 41.99
CA LEU A 24 -20.15 5.01 43.32
C LEU A 24 -21.28 4.78 44.35
N GLN A 25 -22.55 4.81 43.91
CA GLN A 25 -23.71 4.64 44.80
C GLN A 25 -24.05 3.17 45.06
N ASN A 26 -23.79 2.27 44.11
CA ASN A 26 -24.08 0.85 44.21
C ASN A 26 -22.86 0.03 43.77
N PRO A 27 -21.93 -0.30 44.69
CA PRO A 27 -20.79 -1.14 44.34
C PRO A 27 -21.26 -2.57 44.05
N ILE A 28 -21.19 -2.97 42.78
CA ILE A 28 -21.47 -4.33 42.31
C ILE A 28 -20.18 -5.17 42.41
N SER A 29 -20.26 -6.47 42.12
CA SER A 29 -19.11 -7.40 41.97
C SER A 29 -17.98 -6.81 41.11
N GLU A 30 -16.72 -7.13 41.45
CA GLU A 30 -15.53 -6.59 40.77
C GLU A 30 -15.50 -6.79 39.24
N SER A 31 -16.10 -7.87 38.74
CA SER A 31 -16.19 -8.14 37.29
C SER A 31 -17.05 -7.11 36.57
N ASN A 32 -18.24 -6.80 37.09
CA ASN A 32 -19.14 -5.81 36.49
C ASN A 32 -18.58 -4.40 36.60
N ASN A 33 -17.86 -4.09 37.69
CA ASN A 33 -17.20 -2.79 37.82
C ASN A 33 -16.14 -2.59 36.73
N ARG A 34 -15.38 -3.63 36.38
CA ARG A 34 -14.39 -3.56 35.28
C ARG A 34 -15.07 -3.33 33.92
N GLU A 35 -16.16 -4.02 33.64
CA GLU A 35 -16.91 -3.83 32.39
C GLU A 35 -17.47 -2.41 32.28
N ILE A 36 -18.08 -1.89 33.35
CA ILE A 36 -18.63 -0.51 33.36
C ILE A 36 -17.50 0.52 33.23
N ILE A 37 -16.34 0.31 33.87
CA ILE A 37 -15.19 1.20 33.73
C ILE A 37 -14.67 1.20 32.28
N GLN A 38 -14.56 0.03 31.65
CA GLN A 38 -14.17 -0.06 30.23
C GLN A 38 -15.17 0.63 29.31
N GLU A 39 -16.47 0.46 29.56
CA GLU A 39 -17.52 1.13 28.80
C GLU A 39 -17.41 2.66 28.95
N VAL A 40 -17.21 3.17 30.17
CA VAL A 40 -16.98 4.59 30.42
C VAL A 40 -15.72 5.10 29.73
N GLU A 41 -14.61 4.36 29.76
CA GLU A 41 -13.38 4.71 29.05
C GLU A 41 -13.62 4.81 27.54
N THR A 42 -14.38 3.88 26.96
CA THR A 42 -14.71 3.92 25.53
C THR A 42 -15.60 5.12 25.18
N GLN A 43 -16.61 5.42 26.00
CA GLN A 43 -17.51 6.57 25.81
C GLN A 43 -16.75 7.90 25.92
N LEU A 44 -15.84 8.03 26.89
CA LEU A 44 -14.99 9.21 27.06
C LEU A 44 -14.01 9.37 25.90
N THR A 45 -13.43 8.26 25.42
CA THR A 45 -12.53 8.28 24.26
C THR A 45 -13.27 8.70 22.99
N GLN A 46 -14.48 8.18 22.76
CA GLN A 46 -15.33 8.59 21.65
C GLN A 46 -15.78 10.05 21.74
N ALA A 47 -16.16 10.52 22.93
CA ALA A 47 -16.51 11.93 23.15
C ALA A 47 -15.29 12.83 22.88
N LEU A 48 -14.10 12.45 23.35
CA LEU A 48 -12.85 13.18 23.09
C LEU A 48 -12.50 13.19 21.60
N ILE A 49 -12.66 12.09 20.88
CA ILE A 49 -12.43 12.05 19.43
C ILE A 49 -13.39 13.01 18.72
N THR A 50 -14.68 12.93 19.05
CA THR A 50 -15.73 13.75 18.43
C THR A 50 -15.56 15.25 18.75
N LEU A 51 -15.09 15.58 19.97
CA LEU A 51 -14.75 16.95 20.37
C LEU A 51 -13.44 17.46 19.75
N LYS A 52 -12.50 16.55 19.45
CA LYS A 52 -11.23 16.85 18.77
C LYS A 52 -11.38 16.92 17.26
N THR A 53 -12.38 16.28 16.68
CA THR A 53 -12.71 16.45 15.27
C THR A 53 -13.34 17.83 15.05
N PRO A 54 -12.73 18.71 14.25
CA PRO A 54 -13.39 19.94 13.82
C PRO A 54 -14.69 19.60 13.08
N THR A 55 -15.63 20.54 13.06
CA THR A 55 -16.92 20.48 12.30
C THR A 55 -16.79 20.05 10.83
N ASN A 56 -15.57 20.01 10.31
CA ASN A 56 -15.20 19.40 9.03
C ASN A 56 -13.89 18.60 9.25
N PRO A 57 -13.92 17.27 9.40
CA PRO A 57 -12.72 16.49 9.62
C PRO A 57 -11.75 16.65 8.44
N PRO A 58 -10.42 16.65 8.70
CA PRO A 58 -9.43 16.73 7.63
C PRO A 58 -9.63 15.59 6.63
N ASN A 59 -9.99 15.93 5.39
CA ASN A 59 -10.16 14.94 4.33
C ASN A 59 -8.77 14.49 3.83
N LEU A 60 -8.53 13.18 3.83
CA LEU A 60 -7.29 12.54 3.39
C LEU A 60 -7.47 11.71 2.10
N ASP A 61 -8.62 11.79 1.42
CA ASP A 61 -8.98 11.01 0.24
C ASP A 61 -7.99 11.20 -0.93
N HIS A 62 -7.32 12.36 -1.00
CA HIS A 62 -6.29 12.63 -2.01
C HIS A 62 -4.92 12.03 -1.71
N VAL A 63 -4.73 11.48 -0.51
CA VAL A 63 -3.46 10.86 -0.08
C VAL A 63 -3.58 9.33 -0.24
N PRO A 64 -2.76 8.70 -1.10
CA PRO A 64 -2.79 7.25 -1.28
C PRO A 64 -2.49 6.48 0.02
N PRO A 65 -3.08 5.29 0.21
CA PRO A 65 -2.90 4.51 1.44
C PRO A 65 -1.43 4.10 1.66
N GLU A 66 -0.65 3.89 0.60
CA GLU A 66 0.78 3.57 0.70
C GLU A 66 1.57 4.74 1.34
N ILE A 67 1.18 5.98 1.02
CA ILE A 67 1.81 7.17 1.59
C ILE A 67 1.41 7.32 3.06
N LEU A 68 0.15 7.05 3.41
CA LEU A 68 -0.31 7.06 4.81
C LEU A 68 0.43 6.02 5.67
N GLN A 69 0.70 4.83 5.12
CA GLN A 69 1.54 3.83 5.79
C GLN A 69 2.97 4.33 5.98
N GLN A 70 3.55 5.01 4.98
CA GLN A 70 4.89 5.58 5.08
C GLN A 70 4.97 6.68 6.15
N VAL A 71 3.94 7.53 6.27
CA VAL A 71 3.80 8.54 7.34
C VAL A 71 3.87 7.86 8.72
N GLN A 72 3.07 6.81 8.93
CA GLN A 72 3.09 6.06 10.20
C GLN A 72 4.45 5.39 10.44
N ALA A 73 5.05 4.77 9.42
CA ALA A 73 6.35 4.11 9.53
C ALA A 73 7.49 5.08 9.91
N LEU A 74 7.38 6.35 9.50
CA LEU A 74 8.33 7.39 9.88
C LEU A 74 8.11 7.94 11.30
N GLY A 75 7.09 7.48 12.03
CA GLY A 75 6.78 7.89 13.40
C GLY A 75 5.94 9.15 13.47
N LEU A 76 5.16 9.46 12.42
CA LEU A 76 4.18 10.54 12.42
C LEU A 76 2.80 9.93 12.74
N PRO A 77 2.25 10.13 13.96
CA PRO A 77 0.99 9.53 14.36
C PRO A 77 -0.18 10.14 13.59
N LEU A 78 -0.93 9.30 12.89
CA LEU A 78 -2.13 9.74 12.15
C LEU A 78 -3.26 10.11 13.10
N GLU A 79 -3.19 9.77 14.38
CA GLU A 79 -4.17 10.17 15.40
C GLU A 79 -4.00 11.64 15.82
N ASN A 80 -2.88 12.27 15.44
CA ASN A 80 -2.62 13.68 15.74
C ASN A 80 -3.32 14.59 14.72
N LEU A 81 -4.22 15.45 15.22
CA LEU A 81 -4.96 16.41 14.43
C LEU A 81 -4.05 17.33 13.60
N ASP A 82 -2.91 17.77 14.15
CA ASP A 82 -1.99 18.66 13.44
C ASP A 82 -1.40 17.98 12.19
N ILE A 83 -1.10 16.69 12.30
CA ILE A 83 -0.59 15.87 11.19
C ILE A 83 -1.68 15.64 10.16
N GLN A 84 -2.90 15.30 10.59
CA GLN A 84 -4.03 15.13 9.67
C GLN A 84 -4.35 16.43 8.93
N MET A 85 -4.36 17.57 9.61
CA MET A 85 -4.55 18.90 9.02
C MET A 85 -3.43 19.27 8.05
N ALA A 86 -2.18 18.94 8.39
CA ALA A 86 -1.05 19.15 7.50
C ALA A 86 -1.19 18.32 6.22
N LEU A 87 -1.56 17.04 6.34
CA LEU A 87 -1.79 16.17 5.18
C LEU A 87 -3.01 16.60 4.36
N SER A 88 -4.08 17.08 5.00
CA SER A 88 -5.29 17.50 4.29
C SER A 88 -5.10 18.78 3.48
N ASN A 89 -4.27 19.70 3.97
CA ASN A 89 -4.14 21.04 3.41
C ASN A 89 -2.98 21.18 2.40
N HIS A 90 -2.11 20.18 2.27
CA HIS A 90 -0.94 20.24 1.38
C HIS A 90 -1.08 19.31 0.18
N HIS A 91 -0.37 19.66 -0.89
CA HIS A 91 -0.37 18.88 -2.13
C HIS A 91 0.44 17.58 -1.95
N LEU A 92 0.01 16.51 -2.62
CA LEU A 92 0.65 15.19 -2.51
C LEU A 92 2.16 15.23 -2.81
N SER A 93 2.60 16.02 -3.79
CA SER A 93 4.04 16.16 -4.09
C SER A 93 4.84 16.78 -2.95
N GLN A 94 4.27 17.73 -2.20
CA GLN A 94 4.93 18.30 -1.01
C GLN A 94 5.05 17.25 0.09
N ILE A 95 3.99 16.47 0.31
CA ILE A 95 3.93 15.38 1.28
C ILE A 95 4.99 14.33 0.95
N ILE A 96 5.04 13.84 -0.28
CA ILE A 96 6.05 12.86 -0.72
C ILE A 96 7.46 13.43 -0.57
N GLY A 97 7.66 14.68 -0.99
CA GLY A 97 8.96 15.36 -0.88
C GLY A 97 9.47 15.40 0.55
N ILE A 98 8.63 15.81 1.51
CA ILE A 98 9.05 15.90 2.90
C ILE A 98 9.27 14.52 3.54
N LEU A 99 8.43 13.53 3.22
CA LEU A 99 8.62 12.17 3.74
C LEU A 99 9.95 11.59 3.25
N THR A 100 10.30 11.83 1.99
CA THR A 100 11.58 11.43 1.41
C THR A 100 12.75 12.18 2.07
N GLU A 101 12.60 13.49 2.31
CA GLU A 101 13.61 14.28 3.03
C GLU A 101 13.82 13.77 4.47
N ILE A 102 12.74 13.46 5.19
CA ILE A 102 12.80 12.89 6.55
C ILE A 102 13.47 11.53 6.56
N GLN A 103 13.17 10.69 5.57
CA GLN A 103 13.79 9.37 5.43
C GLN A 103 15.30 9.48 5.18
N ASN A 104 15.71 10.37 4.27
CA ASN A 104 17.11 10.61 3.92
C ASN A 104 17.92 11.24 5.06
N LYS A 105 17.29 12.12 5.85
CA LYS A 105 17.92 12.83 6.98
C LYS A 105 17.51 12.26 8.34
N SER A 106 17.10 10.99 8.36
CA SER A 106 16.50 10.36 9.55
C SER A 106 17.39 10.37 10.79
N GLU A 107 18.71 10.38 10.62
CA GLU A 107 19.70 10.48 11.71
C GLU A 107 19.94 11.93 12.20
N GLN A 108 19.67 12.92 11.35
CA GLN A 108 19.89 14.35 11.67
C GLN A 108 18.66 14.99 12.32
N ILE A 109 17.47 14.41 12.10
CA ILE A 109 16.20 14.94 12.58
C ILE A 109 15.89 14.36 13.96
N ARG A 110 16.01 15.19 14.99
CA ARG A 110 15.74 14.80 16.39
C ARG A 110 14.25 14.59 16.67
N ASN A 111 13.38 15.48 16.18
CA ASN A 111 11.93 15.35 16.29
C ASN A 111 11.29 15.41 14.89
N ARG A 112 10.88 14.25 14.38
CA ARG A 112 10.31 14.12 13.03
C ARG A 112 8.97 14.82 12.90
N ARG A 113 8.18 14.88 13.98
CA ARG A 113 6.86 15.51 14.01
C ARG A 113 6.96 17.01 13.78
N ASP A 114 7.75 17.68 14.62
CA ASP A 114 7.89 19.13 14.55
C ASP A 114 8.61 19.53 13.26
N TYR A 115 9.61 18.76 12.85
CA TYR A 115 10.27 18.96 11.56
C TYR A 115 9.29 18.85 10.38
N PHE A 116 8.41 17.84 10.37
CA PHE A 116 7.39 17.68 9.34
C PHE A 116 6.45 18.88 9.29
N LEU A 117 5.92 19.32 10.44
CA LEU A 117 4.97 20.42 10.53
C LEU A 117 5.58 21.77 10.14
N ASP A 118 6.83 22.02 10.51
CA ASP A 118 7.52 23.28 10.20
C ASP A 118 7.99 23.34 8.75
N ARG A 119 8.41 22.20 8.19
CA ARG A 119 9.04 22.14 6.87
C ARG A 119 8.05 21.96 5.73
N LEU A 120 6.97 21.20 5.94
CA LEU A 120 5.98 20.89 4.89
C LEU A 120 5.42 22.15 4.18
N PRO A 121 5.07 23.26 4.88
CA PRO A 121 4.58 24.47 4.22
C PRO A 121 5.61 25.17 3.33
N GLN A 122 6.90 24.92 3.58
CA GLN A 122 8.01 25.49 2.82
C GLN A 122 8.35 24.65 1.58
N MET A 123 7.81 23.44 1.47
CA MET A 123 8.07 22.56 0.34
C MET A 123 7.45 23.14 -0.93
N PRO A 124 8.19 23.20 -2.05
CA PRO A 124 7.61 23.64 -3.31
C PRO A 124 6.59 22.61 -3.81
N ILE A 125 5.51 23.08 -4.42
CA ILE A 125 4.61 22.21 -5.18
C ILE A 125 5.33 21.86 -6.47
N GLU A 126 5.83 20.63 -6.58
CA GLU A 126 6.42 20.15 -7.83
C GLU A 126 5.35 20.17 -8.93
N LYS A 127 5.57 21.04 -9.93
CA LYS A 127 4.82 20.99 -11.17
C LYS A 127 5.33 19.77 -11.92
N LEU A 128 4.60 18.67 -11.84
CA LEU A 128 4.78 17.56 -12.75
C LEU A 128 4.77 18.16 -14.16
N GLY A 129 5.90 18.09 -14.87
CA GLY A 129 6.01 18.60 -16.23
C GLY A 129 4.93 17.96 -17.13
N PRO A 130 4.75 18.47 -18.36
CA PRO A 130 3.82 17.85 -19.30
C PRO A 130 4.07 16.34 -19.32
N ARG A 131 3.05 15.56 -18.97
CA ARG A 131 3.13 14.10 -18.92
C ARG A 131 3.69 13.65 -20.26
N VAL A 132 4.86 13.00 -20.23
CA VAL A 132 5.42 12.39 -21.43
C VAL A 132 4.35 11.46 -21.99
N PRO A 133 4.01 11.50 -23.29
CA PRO A 133 3.04 10.58 -23.84
C PRO A 133 3.45 9.15 -23.48
N ILE A 134 2.52 8.41 -22.88
CA ILE A 134 2.73 7.01 -22.52
C ILE A 134 2.70 6.25 -23.84
N VAL A 135 3.88 6.05 -24.43
CA VAL A 135 4.03 5.24 -25.64
C VAL A 135 4.08 3.77 -25.20
N THR A 136 3.04 3.03 -25.55
CA THR A 136 2.95 1.59 -25.35
C THR A 136 3.49 0.85 -26.57
N ALA A 137 3.82 -0.43 -26.42
CA ALA A 137 4.25 -1.26 -27.55
C ALA A 137 3.21 -1.32 -28.69
N ALA A 138 1.93 -1.07 -28.37
CA ALA A 138 0.85 -1.02 -29.35
C ALA A 138 0.94 0.20 -30.28
N ASP A 139 1.50 1.31 -29.80
CA ASP A 139 1.64 2.55 -30.59
C ASP A 139 2.73 2.45 -31.67
N PHE A 140 3.54 1.40 -31.63
CA PHE A 140 4.54 1.06 -32.66
C PHE A 140 4.05 -0.01 -33.63
N LEU A 141 2.84 -0.55 -33.44
CA LEU A 141 2.27 -1.48 -34.40
C LEU A 141 1.83 -0.68 -35.63
N PRO A 142 2.31 -1.01 -36.84
CA PRO A 142 1.81 -0.36 -38.04
C PRO A 142 0.33 -0.68 -38.21
N ASP A 143 -0.45 0.29 -38.69
CA ASP A 143 -1.86 0.16 -39.11
C ASP A 143 -1.97 -0.73 -40.36
N TYR A 144 -1.53 -1.98 -40.28
CA TYR A 144 -1.60 -2.93 -41.37
C TYR A 144 -2.87 -3.76 -41.22
N GLU A 145 -3.84 -3.53 -42.10
CA GLU A 145 -4.95 -4.46 -42.27
C GLU A 145 -4.38 -5.83 -42.70
N PRO A 146 -4.77 -6.93 -42.03
CA PRO A 146 -4.31 -8.25 -42.41
C PRO A 146 -4.76 -8.55 -43.85
N LEU A 147 -3.81 -8.96 -44.69
CA LEU A 147 -4.09 -9.32 -46.09
C LEU A 147 -5.19 -10.41 -46.16
N PRO A 148 -6.14 -10.31 -47.10
CA PRO A 148 -7.10 -11.38 -47.37
C PRO A 148 -6.39 -12.71 -47.63
N LYS A 149 -6.97 -13.82 -47.17
CA LYS A 149 -6.35 -15.16 -47.22
C LYS A 149 -5.87 -15.51 -48.63
N ASP A 150 -6.68 -15.24 -49.65
CA ASP A 150 -6.38 -15.56 -51.05
C ASP A 150 -5.12 -14.82 -51.55
N LYS A 151 -4.99 -13.53 -51.22
CA LYS A 151 -3.80 -12.74 -51.59
C LYS A 151 -2.56 -13.18 -50.81
N ARG A 152 -2.74 -13.61 -49.56
CA ARG A 152 -1.65 -14.13 -48.74
C ARG A 152 -1.10 -15.43 -49.34
N GLU A 153 -1.96 -16.35 -49.75
CA GLU A 153 -1.56 -17.61 -50.39
C GLU A 153 -0.89 -17.37 -51.74
N GLU A 154 -1.41 -16.45 -52.55
CA GLU A 154 -0.77 -16.04 -53.80
C GLU A 154 0.65 -15.49 -53.57
N LEU A 155 0.83 -14.62 -52.56
CA LEU A 155 2.14 -14.07 -52.21
C LEU A 155 3.10 -15.13 -51.68
N ILE A 156 2.59 -16.09 -50.88
CA ILE A 156 3.38 -17.22 -50.36
C ILE A 156 3.96 -18.03 -51.52
N VAL A 157 3.13 -18.38 -52.51
CA VAL A 157 3.55 -19.13 -53.69
C VAL A 157 4.48 -18.31 -54.58
N LYS A 158 4.10 -17.06 -54.88
CA LYS A 158 4.85 -16.15 -55.78
C LYS A 158 6.27 -15.90 -55.29
N TYR A 159 6.45 -15.67 -53.98
CA TYR A 159 7.76 -15.42 -53.39
C TYR A 159 8.43 -16.69 -52.83
N ASN A 160 7.88 -17.88 -53.09
CA ASN A 160 8.36 -19.16 -52.56
C ASN A 160 8.62 -19.12 -51.03
N ILE A 161 7.76 -18.42 -50.29
CA ILE A 161 7.94 -18.19 -48.84
C ILE A 161 7.96 -19.53 -48.09
N ASP A 162 7.24 -20.53 -48.59
CA ASP A 162 7.23 -21.89 -48.06
C ASP A 162 8.63 -22.52 -47.98
N LYS A 163 9.48 -22.28 -48.98
CA LYS A 163 10.86 -22.81 -49.00
C LYS A 163 11.74 -22.13 -47.96
N LEU A 164 11.47 -20.85 -47.66
CA LEU A 164 12.16 -20.10 -46.61
C LEU A 164 11.72 -20.54 -45.21
N ILE A 165 10.42 -20.82 -45.04
CA ILE A 165 9.87 -21.36 -43.79
C ILE A 165 10.43 -22.76 -43.51
N GLN A 166 10.44 -23.64 -44.51
CA GLN A 166 11.00 -25.00 -44.39
C GLN A 166 12.51 -24.98 -44.06
N ARG A 167 13.30 -24.13 -44.73
CA ARG A 167 14.73 -23.97 -44.40
C ARG A 167 14.97 -23.46 -42.98
N ARG A 168 14.09 -22.60 -42.45
CA ARG A 168 14.20 -22.07 -41.08
C ARG A 168 13.86 -23.15 -40.03
N GLN A 169 12.88 -24.02 -40.30
CA GLN A 169 12.53 -25.13 -39.40
C GLN A 169 13.64 -26.18 -39.31
N GLN A 170 14.35 -26.45 -40.41
CA GLN A 170 15.46 -27.42 -40.43
C GLN A 170 16.75 -26.89 -39.77
N SER A 171 16.94 -25.58 -39.70
CA SER A 171 18.24 -24.99 -39.32
C SER A 171 18.36 -24.54 -37.87
N ARG A 172 17.27 -24.42 -37.09
CA ARG A 172 17.36 -23.91 -35.71
C ARG A 172 16.31 -24.50 -34.78
N SER A 173 16.73 -25.41 -33.90
CA SER A 173 16.20 -25.36 -32.53
C SER A 173 16.61 -23.99 -31.96
N SER A 174 15.62 -23.10 -31.80
CA SER A 174 15.83 -21.74 -31.29
C SER A 174 16.65 -21.79 -30.00
N LEU A 175 17.59 -20.86 -29.80
CA LEU A 175 18.31 -20.72 -28.53
C LEU A 175 17.34 -20.68 -27.35
N PHE A 176 16.19 -20.02 -27.51
CA PHE A 176 15.13 -20.00 -26.50
C PHE A 176 14.48 -21.37 -26.27
N ALA A 177 14.35 -22.20 -27.31
CA ALA A 177 13.87 -23.58 -27.15
C ALA A 177 14.90 -24.45 -26.42
N LYS A 178 16.20 -24.24 -26.69
CA LYS A 178 17.30 -24.91 -25.97
C LYS A 178 17.38 -24.43 -24.51
N ILE A 179 17.20 -23.13 -24.26
CA ILE A 179 17.15 -22.54 -22.91
C ILE A 179 15.96 -23.11 -22.15
N LYS A 180 14.76 -23.12 -22.74
CA LYS A 180 13.56 -23.69 -22.13
C LYS A 180 13.71 -25.18 -21.81
N GLN A 181 14.37 -25.95 -22.68
CA GLN A 181 14.72 -27.34 -22.41
C GLN A 181 15.73 -27.44 -21.25
N ALA A 182 16.78 -26.63 -21.23
CA ALA A 182 17.76 -26.60 -20.14
C ALA A 182 17.12 -26.21 -18.79
N GLU A 183 16.21 -25.25 -18.77
CA GLU A 183 15.42 -24.88 -17.59
C GLU A 183 14.55 -26.05 -17.10
N SER A 184 13.94 -26.82 -18.02
CA SER A 184 13.18 -28.02 -17.64
C SER A 184 14.05 -29.13 -17.05
N PHE A 185 15.31 -29.28 -17.52
CA PHE A 185 16.27 -30.22 -16.94
C PHE A 185 16.76 -29.75 -15.56
N LEU A 186 17.03 -28.46 -15.38
CA LEU A 186 17.42 -27.88 -14.08
C LEU A 186 16.31 -28.04 -13.03
N ASN A 187 15.05 -27.79 -13.41
CA ASN A 187 13.90 -27.97 -12.51
C ASN A 187 13.61 -29.45 -12.17
N SER A 188 14.06 -30.40 -12.99
CA SER A 188 13.93 -31.83 -12.68
C SER A 188 15.03 -32.35 -11.73
N GLN A 189 16.15 -31.63 -11.58
CA GLN A 189 17.20 -31.94 -10.59
C GLN A 189 16.93 -31.36 -9.20
N SER A 190 15.98 -30.42 -9.07
CA SER A 190 15.63 -29.77 -7.80
C SER A 190 14.42 -30.39 -7.09
N LYS A 191 14.22 -31.72 -7.21
CA LYS A 191 13.37 -32.46 -6.26
C LYS A 191 14.25 -32.94 -5.08
N PRO A 192 14.01 -32.47 -3.85
CA PRO A 192 14.79 -32.87 -2.70
C PRO A 192 14.52 -34.34 -2.35
N LEU A 193 15.59 -35.10 -2.20
CA LEU A 193 15.58 -36.43 -1.61
C LEU A 193 15.43 -36.28 -0.08
N GLU A 194 14.24 -35.89 0.38
CA GLU A 194 13.86 -36.02 1.80
C GLU A 194 13.39 -37.46 2.02
N ASN A 195 14.26 -38.26 2.65
CA ASN A 195 13.95 -39.26 3.67
C ASN A 195 15.21 -40.10 3.91
N SER A 196 16.03 -39.68 4.86
CA SER A 196 16.86 -40.60 5.65
C SER A 196 16.65 -40.22 7.11
N PRO A 197 15.97 -41.06 7.90
CA PRO A 197 15.86 -40.83 9.32
C PRO A 197 17.17 -41.26 10.00
N GLU A 198 17.40 -40.60 11.14
CA GLU A 198 18.14 -41.12 12.29
C GLU A 198 19.66 -41.17 12.16
N GLY A 199 20.29 -40.15 12.76
CA GLY A 199 21.52 -40.40 13.48
C GLY A 199 21.20 -41.24 14.72
N GLU A 200 22.03 -42.24 14.99
CA GLU A 200 22.50 -42.52 16.33
C GLU A 200 23.88 -43.19 16.22
N GLU A 201 24.80 -42.64 17.00
CA GLU A 201 26.10 -43.21 17.31
C GLU A 201 25.89 -44.62 17.91
N ASP A 202 26.67 -45.62 17.49
CA ASP A 202 27.56 -46.29 18.44
C ASP A 202 28.58 -47.21 17.77
N LEU A 203 29.78 -47.20 18.34
CA LEU A 203 30.87 -48.13 18.07
C LEU A 203 30.46 -49.56 18.49
N ARG A 204 30.98 -50.59 17.81
CA ARG A 204 31.94 -51.57 18.39
C ARG A 204 32.18 -52.83 17.52
N PHE A 205 33.49 -53.12 17.43
CA PHE A 205 34.23 -54.33 17.02
C PHE A 205 34.30 -54.67 15.52
#